data_AF-A0A929B0P7-F1
#
_entry.id   AF-A0A929B0P7-F1
#
_cell.length_a   1.000
_cell.length_b   1.000
_cell.length_c   1.000
_cell.angle_alpha   90.00
_cell.angle_beta   90.00
_cell.angle_gamma   90.00
#
_symmetry.space_group_name_H-M   'P 1'
#
loop_
_entity.id
_entity.type
_entity.pdbx_description
1 polymer ?
#
loop_
_entity_poly.entity_id
_entity_poly.type
_entity_poly.pdbx_seq_one_letter_code
_entity_poly.pdbx_strand_id
1 'polypeptide(L)'
;MRTGRRIEQGKNHQPHKGKPRNWRTREDPFASVWDKELVPILNANPELKPTTLLLYLQEKYPEEYNQSHLRTLQRRVKQWKATCGPHKEVMFPQVHRPGEMGLSDFTHFQEATITIAGKPFNHLLYHYRLAGAWMAVRSSC
;
A
#
# COMPACT_ATOMS: atom_id res chain seq x y z
N MET A 1 28.54 -23.59 -1.82
CA MET A 1 28.14 -23.44 -0.40
C MET A 1 26.62 -23.57 -0.30
N ARG A 2 26.09 -24.53 0.46
CA ARG A 2 24.64 -24.73 0.67
C ARG A 2 24.22 -24.08 1.98
N THR A 3 23.42 -23.01 1.93
CA THR A 3 22.97 -22.20 3.08
C THR A 3 21.70 -22.73 3.76
N GLY A 4 21.19 -23.91 3.38
CA GLY A 4 19.87 -24.43 3.78
C GLY A 4 19.81 -25.36 5.01
N ARG A 5 20.94 -25.87 5.51
CA ARG A 5 20.98 -26.90 6.58
C ARG A 5 20.23 -26.52 7.87
N ARG A 6 20.05 -25.22 8.11
CA ARG A 6 19.43 -24.66 9.31
C ARG A 6 17.89 -24.68 9.27
N ILE A 7 17.30 -24.67 8.07
CA ILE A 7 15.84 -24.72 7.88
C ILE A 7 15.35 -26.17 7.92
N GLU A 8 16.13 -27.09 7.34
CA GLU A 8 15.83 -28.53 7.29
C GLU A 8 15.76 -29.21 8.67
N GLN A 9 16.43 -28.65 9.68
CA GLN A 9 16.40 -29.19 11.05
C GLN A 9 15.16 -28.76 11.86
N GLY A 10 14.16 -28.12 11.24
CA GLY A 10 12.91 -27.71 11.89
C GLY A 10 13.07 -26.67 13.01
N LYS A 11 14.30 -26.24 13.30
CA LYS A 11 14.61 -25.18 14.26
C LYS A 11 14.36 -23.83 13.58
N ASN A 12 13.11 -23.40 13.62
CA ASN A 12 12.73 -22.03 13.32
C ASN A 12 13.29 -21.11 14.42
N HIS A 13 14.62 -20.92 14.43
CA HIS A 13 15.25 -19.87 15.23
C HIS A 13 15.01 -18.54 14.52
N GLN A 14 13.79 -18.03 14.63
CA GLN A 14 13.69 -16.58 14.70
C GLN A 14 14.58 -16.19 15.90
N PRO A 15 15.57 -15.30 15.75
CA PRO A 15 16.25 -14.76 16.92
C PRO A 15 15.12 -14.26 17.81
N HIS A 16 15.06 -14.80 19.03
CA HIS A 16 14.06 -14.45 20.02
C HIS A 16 14.12 -12.93 20.12
N LYS A 17 13.19 -12.23 19.43
CA LYS A 17 13.06 -10.79 19.55
C LYS A 17 12.60 -10.65 20.99
N GLY A 18 13.56 -10.39 21.88
CA GLY A 18 13.27 -10.18 23.30
C GLY A 18 12.07 -9.25 23.42
N LYS A 19 11.27 -9.44 24.47
CA LYS A 19 10.05 -8.64 24.70
C LYS A 19 10.34 -7.17 24.34
N PRO A 20 9.50 -6.52 23.51
CA PRO A 20 9.73 -5.15 23.10
C PRO A 20 9.96 -4.31 24.35
N ARG A 21 11.12 -3.65 24.42
CA ARG A 21 11.45 -2.79 25.55
C ARG A 21 10.47 -1.63 25.55
N ASN A 22 9.84 -1.40 26.70
CA ASN A 22 8.87 -0.32 26.92
C ASN A 22 9.55 1.05 27.17
N TRP A 23 10.85 1.07 27.44
CA TRP A 23 11.60 2.29 27.71
C TRP A 23 12.64 2.55 26.61
N ARG A 24 12.80 3.83 26.26
CA ARG A 24 13.81 4.30 25.32
C ARG A 24 15.08 4.60 26.10
N THR A 25 16.21 3.99 25.71
CA THR A 25 17.48 4.15 26.45
C THR A 25 18.13 5.51 26.30
N ARG A 26 17.71 6.31 25.32
CA ARG A 26 18.25 7.63 25.05
C ARG A 26 17.14 8.57 24.61
N GLU A 27 17.15 9.79 25.16
CA GLU A 27 16.30 10.87 24.69
C GLU A 27 16.49 11.10 23.19
N ASP A 28 15.44 11.59 22.53
CA ASP A 28 15.48 11.80 21.10
C ASP A 28 16.33 13.03 20.79
N PRO A 29 17.47 12.89 20.08
CA PRO A 29 18.37 14.01 19.83
C PRO A 29 17.72 15.12 19.00
N PHE A 30 16.61 14.83 18.31
CA PHE A 30 15.91 15.80 17.47
C PHE A 30 14.67 16.41 18.15
N ALA A 31 14.35 16.08 19.41
CA ALA A 31 13.10 16.54 20.05
C ALA A 31 12.96 18.07 20.06
N SER A 32 14.05 18.79 20.33
CA SER A 32 14.06 20.26 20.42
C SER A 32 13.86 20.96 19.08
N VAL A 33 14.38 20.38 17.98
CA VAL A 33 14.40 20.98 16.64
C VAL A 33 13.32 20.44 15.71
N TRP A 34 12.63 19.35 16.08
CA TRP A 34 11.69 18.66 15.20
C TRP A 34 10.53 19.53 14.78
N ASP A 35 9.69 19.96 15.73
CA ASP A 35 8.49 20.75 15.42
C ASP A 35 8.83 22.19 15.06
N LYS A 36 9.96 22.71 15.57
CA LYS A 36 10.38 24.10 15.36
C LYS A 36 11.00 24.35 13.99
N GLU A 37 11.75 23.39 13.45
CA GLU A 37 12.52 23.60 12.21
C GLU A 37 12.26 22.54 11.16
N LEU A 38 12.37 21.26 11.53
CA LEU A 38 12.31 20.18 10.56
C LEU A 38 10.91 19.99 9.97
N VAL A 39 9.86 20.11 10.79
CA VAL A 39 8.47 20.00 10.32
C VAL A 39 8.11 21.12 9.34
N PRO A 40 8.38 22.42 9.60
CA PRO A 40 8.20 23.48 8.61
C PRO A 40 8.94 23.22 7.28
N ILE A 41 10.21 22.79 7.34
CA ILE A 41 11.01 22.48 6.14
C ILE A 41 10.38 21.32 5.36
N LEU A 42 9.95 20.26 6.06
CA LEU A 42 9.29 19.10 5.46
C LEU A 42 7.92 19.43 4.88
N ASN A 43 7.15 20.31 5.51
CA ASN A 43 5.87 20.80 4.98
C ASN A 43 6.07 21.59 3.69
N ALA A 44 7.09 22.48 3.66
CA ALA A 44 7.39 23.26 2.47
C ALA A 44 7.92 22.39 1.32
N ASN A 45 8.72 21.37 1.62
CA ASN A 45 9.34 20.50 0.62
C ASN A 45 9.32 19.02 1.08
N PRO A 46 8.20 18.29 0.89
CA PRO A 46 8.06 16.91 1.36
C PRO A 46 9.05 15.92 0.71
N GLU A 47 9.57 16.24 -0.47
CA GLU A 47 10.54 15.42 -1.21
C GLU A 47 11.96 15.47 -0.62
N LEU A 48 12.22 16.35 0.35
CA LEU A 48 13.55 16.48 0.95
C LEU A 48 14.05 15.16 1.55
N LYS A 49 15.33 14.90 1.29
CA LYS A 49 16.02 13.71 1.80
C LYS A 49 16.43 13.95 3.25
N PRO A 50 16.31 12.93 4.13
CA PRO A 50 16.82 13.02 5.50
C PRO A 50 18.30 13.37 5.59
N THR A 51 19.11 12.99 4.59
CA THR A 51 20.53 13.36 4.54
C THR A 51 20.72 14.87 4.39
N THR A 52 19.91 15.53 3.57
CA THR A 52 19.94 16.99 3.39
C THR A 52 19.53 17.70 4.68
N LEU A 53 18.50 17.19 5.36
CA LEU A 53 18.07 17.71 6.65
C LEU A 53 19.17 17.56 7.72
N LEU A 54 19.92 16.46 7.71
CA LEU A 54 21.04 16.28 8.63
C LEU A 54 22.17 17.26 8.34
N LEU A 55 22.52 17.47 7.06
CA LEU A 55 23.53 18.46 6.66
C LEU A 55 23.15 19.88 7.10
N TYR A 56 21.88 20.26 6.91
CA TYR A 56 21.36 21.53 7.42
C TYR A 56 21.52 21.67 8.93
N LEU A 57 21.22 20.61 9.70
CA LEU A 57 21.42 20.63 11.15
C LEU A 57 22.90 20.67 11.55
N GLN A 58 23.79 20.02 10.79
CA GLN A 58 25.23 20.06 11.02
C GLN A 58 25.83 21.43 10.71
N GLU A 59 25.32 22.13 9.71
CA GLU A 59 25.75 23.49 9.39
C GLU A 59 25.30 24.49 10.46
N LYS A 60 24.06 24.32 10.96
CA LYS A 60 23.48 25.22 11.98
C LYS A 60 23.93 24.91 13.41
N TYR A 61 24.19 23.63 13.71
CA TYR A 61 24.54 23.10 15.03
C TYR A 61 25.67 22.05 14.92
N PRO A 62 26.90 22.46 14.57
CA PRO A 62 27.98 21.54 14.22
C PRO A 62 28.39 20.56 15.32
N GLU A 63 28.30 20.97 16.59
CA GLU A 63 28.69 20.13 17.73
C GLU A 63 27.57 19.21 18.25
N GLU A 64 26.32 19.46 17.84
CA GLU A 64 25.15 18.72 18.36
C GLU A 64 24.78 17.51 17.49
N TYR A 65 25.03 17.58 16.18
CA TYR A 65 24.60 16.55 15.23
C TYR A 65 25.76 15.93 14.46
N ASN A 66 25.78 14.61 14.41
CA ASN A 66 26.76 13.85 13.65
C ASN A 66 26.07 12.79 12.76
N GLN A 67 26.87 12.13 11.94
CA GLN A 67 26.38 11.12 10.99
C GLN A 67 25.70 9.91 11.65
N SER A 68 26.00 9.64 12.94
CA SER A 68 25.35 8.55 13.68
C SER A 68 23.83 8.79 13.87
N HIS A 69 23.39 10.05 13.80
CA HIS A 69 21.98 10.41 13.93
C HIS A 69 21.18 10.21 12.63
N LEU A 70 21.83 9.94 11.49
CA LEU A 70 21.15 9.80 10.20
C LEU A 70 20.07 8.71 10.20
N ARG A 71 20.37 7.53 10.78
CA ARG A 71 19.40 6.43 10.88
C ARG A 71 18.17 6.83 11.69
N THR A 72 18.34 7.61 12.75
CA THR A 72 17.26 8.11 13.60
C THR A 72 16.41 9.12 12.84
N LEU A 73 17.05 10.05 12.12
CA LEU A 73 16.37 11.06 11.32
C LEU A 73 15.58 10.44 10.18
N GLN A 74 16.18 9.50 9.43
CA GLN A 74 15.51 8.76 8.37
C GLN A 74 14.23 8.07 8.87
N ARG A 75 14.29 7.44 10.05
CA ARG A 75 13.12 6.78 10.65
C ARG A 75 12.02 7.79 11.00
N ARG A 76 12.38 8.92 11.61
CA ARG A 76 11.42 9.98 11.95
C ARG A 76 10.78 10.60 10.71
N VAL A 77 11.56 10.93 9.69
CA VAL A 77 11.04 11.46 8.41
C VAL A 77 10.13 10.44 7.74
N LYS A 78 10.49 9.15 7.74
CA LYS A 78 9.63 8.09 7.19
C LYS A 78 8.29 8.02 7.93
N GLN A 79 8.31 8.10 9.26
CA GLN A 79 7.09 8.11 10.07
C GLN A 79 6.24 9.34 9.76
N TRP A 80 6.84 10.53 9.72
CA TRP A 80 6.16 11.77 9.38
C TRP A 80 5.54 11.72 7.98
N LYS A 81 6.26 11.20 6.97
CA LYS A 81 5.69 11.03 5.61
C LYS A 81 4.49 10.09 5.58
N ALA A 82 4.40 9.12 6.49
CA ALA A 82 3.29 8.20 6.57
C ALA A 82 2.05 8.78 7.28
N THR A 83 2.24 9.73 8.21
CA THR A 83 1.15 10.29 9.03
C THR A 83 0.69 11.67 8.57
N CYS A 84 1.63 12.51 8.13
CA CYS A 84 1.41 13.93 7.82
C CYS A 84 1.92 14.31 6.42
N GLY A 85 2.57 13.38 5.72
CA GLY A 85 3.07 13.62 4.37
C GLY A 85 1.93 13.79 3.35
N PRO A 86 2.24 14.31 2.15
CA PRO A 86 1.28 14.42 1.08
C PRO A 86 0.64 13.06 0.79
N HIS A 87 -0.65 13.07 0.46
CA HIS A 87 -1.38 11.85 0.14
C HIS A 87 -0.64 11.07 -0.94
N LYS A 88 -0.19 9.87 -0.58
CA LYS A 88 0.33 8.94 -1.57
C LYS A 88 -0.86 8.25 -2.21
N GLU A 89 -0.95 8.30 -3.53
CA GLU A 89 -1.91 7.50 -4.26
C GLU A 89 -1.63 6.02 -3.97
N VAL A 90 -2.59 5.34 -3.34
CA VAL A 90 -2.50 3.91 -3.04
C VAL A 90 -3.37 3.17 -4.03
N MET A 91 -2.74 2.41 -4.92
CA MET A 91 -3.43 1.50 -5.83
C MET A 91 -3.59 0.14 -5.14
N PHE A 92 -4.83 -0.30 -4.97
CA PHE A 92 -5.15 -1.66 -4.54
C PHE A 92 -5.46 -2.49 -5.79
N PRO A 93 -4.64 -3.49 -6.16
CA PRO A 93 -4.96 -4.34 -7.29
C PRO A 93 -6.19 -5.19 -6.97
N GLN A 94 -7.27 -5.05 -7.75
CA GLN A 94 -8.37 -6.00 -7.72
C GLN A 94 -7.95 -7.26 -8.47
N VAL A 95 -7.80 -8.37 -7.73
CA VAL A 95 -7.49 -9.68 -8.32
C VAL A 95 -8.80 -10.44 -8.50
N HIS A 96 -9.30 -10.50 -9.73
CA HIS A 96 -10.49 -11.30 -10.07
C HIS A 96 -10.04 -12.71 -10.49
N ARG A 97 -10.16 -13.67 -9.58
CA ARG A 97 -9.87 -15.06 -9.91
C ARG A 97 -11.03 -15.63 -10.74
N PRO A 98 -10.75 -16.27 -11.90
CA PRO A 98 -11.79 -16.86 -12.73
C PRO A 98 -12.65 -17.83 -11.93
N GLY A 99 -13.97 -17.71 -12.06
CA GLY A 99 -14.93 -18.59 -11.39
C GLY A 99 -15.27 -18.23 -9.94
N GLU A 100 -14.60 -17.27 -9.31
CA GLU A 100 -14.94 -16.84 -7.94
C GLU A 100 -16.05 -15.77 -7.91
N MET A 101 -16.24 -15.03 -9.00
CA MET A 101 -17.22 -13.95 -9.07
C MET A 101 -17.93 -13.94 -10.42
N GLY A 102 -19.26 -13.81 -10.37
CA GLY A 102 -20.13 -13.61 -11.52
C GLY A 102 -20.90 -12.31 -11.38
N LEU A 103 -21.14 -11.65 -12.52
CA LEU A 103 -22.02 -10.50 -12.64
C LEU A 103 -23.32 -10.99 -13.27
N SER A 104 -24.44 -10.78 -12.59
CA SER A 104 -25.77 -11.07 -13.09
C SER A 104 -26.58 -9.78 -13.18
N ASP A 105 -27.31 -9.63 -14.28
CA ASP A 105 -28.25 -8.53 -14.46
C ASP A 105 -29.52 -9.00 -15.18
N PHE A 106 -30.59 -8.23 -14.97
CA PHE A 106 -31.88 -8.45 -15.59
C PHE A 106 -32.30 -7.21 -16.37
N THR A 107 -32.73 -7.39 -17.61
CA THR A 107 -33.16 -6.30 -18.49
C THR A 107 -34.59 -6.52 -18.95
N HIS A 108 -35.46 -5.53 -18.73
CA HIS A 108 -36.79 -5.50 -19.35
C HIS A 108 -36.62 -5.13 -20.82
N PHE A 109 -36.78 -6.12 -21.71
CA PHE A 109 -36.64 -5.93 -23.13
C PHE A 109 -38.03 -5.87 -23.78
N GLN A 110 -38.46 -4.66 -24.15
CA GLN A 110 -39.80 -4.43 -24.71
C GLN A 110 -39.80 -4.28 -26.25
N GLU A 111 -38.63 -4.30 -26.89
CA GLU A 111 -38.50 -4.08 -28.34
C GLU A 111 -38.89 -5.31 -29.18
N ALA A 112 -38.97 -6.51 -28.57
CA ALA A 112 -39.42 -7.72 -29.24
C ALA A 112 -40.53 -8.41 -28.44
N THR A 113 -41.57 -8.88 -29.12
CA THR A 113 -42.59 -9.74 -28.49
C THR A 113 -42.15 -11.19 -28.57
N ILE A 114 -41.77 -11.77 -27.44
CA ILE A 114 -41.51 -13.21 -27.35
C ILE A 114 -42.85 -13.94 -27.20
N THR A 115 -43.09 -14.95 -28.03
CA THR A 115 -44.28 -15.80 -27.95
C THR A 115 -43.92 -17.24 -27.60
N ILE A 116 -44.68 -17.87 -26.70
CA ILE A 116 -44.58 -19.30 -26.37
C ILE A 116 -45.90 -19.96 -26.78
N ALA A 117 -45.82 -20.99 -27.63
CA ALA A 117 -47.01 -21.66 -28.22
C ALA A 117 -48.02 -20.67 -28.85
N GLY A 118 -47.52 -19.63 -29.51
CA GLY A 118 -48.33 -18.60 -30.17
C GLY A 118 -48.95 -17.55 -29.24
N LYS A 119 -48.71 -17.61 -27.93
CA LYS A 119 -49.19 -16.60 -26.97
C LYS A 119 -48.06 -15.65 -26.55
N PRO A 120 -48.29 -14.32 -26.49
CA PRO A 120 -47.31 -13.38 -25.97
C PRO A 120 -46.88 -13.71 -24.54
N PHE A 121 -45.58 -13.65 -24.28
CA PHE A 121 -44.99 -13.92 -22.98
C PHE A 121 -44.24 -12.68 -22.48
N ASN A 122 -44.68 -12.17 -21.31
CA ASN A 122 -44.01 -11.07 -20.65
C ASN A 122 -42.70 -11.58 -20.05
N HIS A 123 -41.57 -11.15 -20.61
CA HIS A 123 -40.27 -11.73 -20.34
C HIS A 123 -39.30 -10.70 -19.78
N LEU A 124 -38.32 -11.22 -19.06
CA LEU A 124 -37.18 -10.49 -18.54
C LEU A 124 -35.93 -11.19 -19.05
N LEU A 125 -35.05 -10.45 -19.68
CA LEU A 125 -33.78 -11.00 -20.15
C LEU A 125 -32.85 -11.13 -18.95
N TYR A 126 -32.35 -12.33 -18.70
CA TYR A 126 -31.31 -12.58 -17.72
C TYR A 126 -29.96 -12.68 -18.41
N HIS A 127 -28.98 -11.93 -17.94
CA HIS A 127 -27.62 -11.95 -18.45
C HIS A 127 -26.65 -12.27 -17.30
N TYR A 128 -25.74 -13.20 -17.55
CA TYR A 128 -24.74 -13.63 -16.59
C TYR A 128 -23.37 -13.72 -17.25
N ARG A 129 -22.35 -13.15 -16.60
CA ARG A 129 -20.95 -13.22 -17.04
C ARG A 129 -20.00 -13.42 -15.87
N LEU A 130 -18.88 -14.11 -16.09
CA LEU A 130 -17.82 -14.24 -15.09
C LEU A 130 -16.97 -12.97 -15.03
N ALA A 131 -16.62 -12.52 -13.81
CA ALA A 131 -15.67 -11.43 -13.61
C ALA A 131 -14.25 -11.91 -13.96
N GLY A 132 -13.52 -11.12 -14.75
CA GLY A 132 -12.16 -11.45 -15.21
C GLY A 132 -12.08 -12.25 -16.50
N ALA A 133 -13.20 -12.59 -17.16
CA ALA A 133 -13.17 -13.15 -18.51
C ALA A 133 -12.81 -12.05 -19.52
N TRP A 134 -11.71 -12.24 -20.25
CA TRP A 134 -11.38 -11.46 -21.43
C TRP A 134 -12.51 -11.69 -22.44
N MET A 135 -13.05 -10.60 -22.97
CA MET A 135 -14.08 -10.65 -23.99
C MET A 135 -13.44 -11.15 -25.29
N ALA A 136 -13.52 -12.46 -25.55
CA ALA A 136 -13.18 -13.02 -26.85
C ALA A 136 -14.42 -12.94 -27.75
N VAL A 137 -14.57 -11.82 -28.46
CA VAL A 137 -15.44 -11.78 -29.65
C VAL A 137 -14.77 -12.66 -30.69
N ARG A 138 -15.35 -13.82 -31.00
CA ARG A 138 -15.03 -14.55 -32.23
C ARG A 138 -16.14 -14.26 -33.25
N SER A 139 -15.79 -13.48 -34.25
CA SER A 139 -16.41 -13.58 -35.57
C SER A 139 -15.64 -14.61 -36.38
N SER A 140 -16.34 -15.61 -36.92
CA SER A 140 -15.87 -16.36 -38.10
C SER A 140 -17.11 -16.94 -38.78
N CYS A 141 -17.15 -16.82 -40.12
CA CYS A 141 -18.25 -17.12 -41.05
C CYS A 141 -19.24 -18.21 -40.62
#